data_AF-A0A2G8TD12-F1
#
_entry.id   AF-A0A2G8TD12-F1
#
_cell.length_a   1.000
_cell.length_b   1.000
_cell.length_c   1.000
_cell.angle_alpha   90.00
_cell.angle_beta   90.00
_cell.angle_gamma   90.00
#
_symmetry.space_group_name_H-M   'P 1'
#
loop_
_entity.id
_entity.type
_entity.pdbx_description
1 polymer ?
#
loop_
_entity_poly.entity_id
_entity_poly.type
_entity_poly.pdbx_seq_one_letter_code
_entity_poly.pdbx_strand_id
1 'polypeptide(L)'
;MKKPFFALIASIAFAATAFAQTTVSEPWVRATVPQQKASGAFMQLRSADAARLVSASSPVAKSVEIHKMEMVGQMMKMREVDGIDLPAGETVNLASGGYHIMLVGLNKQLKEGENVPLSLLVERKQGKRETVVVNAPVKALTYAAPKAAGVGHAHH
;
A
#
# COMPACT_ATOMS: atom_id res chain seq x y z
N MET A 1 55.67 -10.27 -40.12
CA MET A 1 54.21 -10.02 -39.98
C MET A 1 53.74 -10.72 -38.71
N LYS A 2 53.56 -9.99 -37.59
CA LYS A 2 53.09 -10.56 -36.31
C LYS A 2 51.91 -9.68 -35.84
N LYS A 3 50.71 -10.27 -35.79
CA LYS A 3 49.44 -9.57 -35.49
C LYS A 3 49.34 -9.30 -33.98
N PRO A 4 48.91 -8.10 -33.52
CA PRO A 4 48.65 -7.85 -32.12
C PRO A 4 47.28 -8.42 -31.72
N PHE A 5 47.25 -9.17 -30.63
CA PHE A 5 46.04 -9.72 -30.01
C PHE A 5 45.42 -8.61 -29.15
N PHE A 6 44.33 -8.00 -29.60
CA PHE A 6 43.56 -7.03 -28.82
C PHE A 6 42.71 -7.78 -27.80
N ALA A 7 43.02 -7.63 -26.51
CA ALA A 7 42.19 -8.09 -25.41
C ALA A 7 41.02 -7.11 -25.22
N LEU A 8 39.80 -7.57 -25.48
CA LEU A 8 38.57 -6.81 -25.23
C LEU A 8 38.08 -7.12 -23.81
N ILE A 9 38.32 -6.21 -22.87
CA ILE A 9 37.72 -6.24 -21.53
C ILE A 9 36.27 -5.74 -21.68
N ALA A 10 35.32 -6.66 -21.66
CA ALA A 10 33.90 -6.33 -21.63
C ALA A 10 33.46 -6.06 -20.18
N SER A 11 33.39 -4.78 -19.84
CA SER A 11 32.81 -4.29 -18.59
C SER A 11 31.28 -4.26 -18.67
N ILE A 12 30.65 -4.42 -17.50
CA ILE A 12 29.30 -3.97 -17.10
C ILE A 12 28.13 -4.93 -17.35
N ALA A 13 27.60 -5.47 -16.24
CA ALA A 13 26.23 -5.20 -15.81
C ALA A 13 26.13 -5.50 -14.30
N PHE A 14 26.36 -4.48 -13.48
CA PHE A 14 25.97 -4.54 -12.07
C PHE A 14 24.44 -4.43 -12.05
N ALA A 15 23.74 -5.57 -11.95
CA ALA A 15 22.32 -5.58 -11.69
C ALA A 15 22.11 -4.95 -10.31
N ALA A 16 21.75 -3.67 -10.28
CA ALA A 16 21.37 -3.00 -9.05
C ALA A 16 20.16 -3.74 -8.49
N THR A 17 20.39 -4.44 -7.39
CA THR A 17 19.35 -5.01 -6.55
C THR A 17 18.37 -3.90 -6.19
N ALA A 18 17.15 -3.98 -6.74
CA ALA A 18 16.05 -3.16 -6.28
C ALA A 18 15.69 -3.62 -4.87
N PHE A 19 16.36 -3.03 -3.86
CA PHE A 19 15.85 -3.06 -2.51
C PHE A 19 14.44 -2.47 -2.55
N ALA A 20 13.45 -3.22 -2.05
CA ALA A 20 12.10 -2.69 -1.89
C ALA A 20 12.17 -1.45 -1.01
N GLN A 21 12.07 -0.25 -1.59
CA GLN A 21 12.31 0.99 -0.84
C GLN A 21 11.06 1.44 -0.10
N THR A 22 9.91 0.81 -0.37
CA THR A 22 8.67 1.03 0.39
C THR A 22 8.49 -0.11 1.38
N THR A 23 8.47 0.24 2.66
CA THR A 23 8.15 -0.67 3.75
C THR A 23 6.68 -0.56 4.12
N VAL A 24 6.10 -1.71 4.48
CA VAL A 24 4.74 -1.82 5.00
C VAL A 24 4.84 -2.33 6.42
N SER A 25 4.15 -1.68 7.35
CA SER A 25 4.11 -2.07 8.75
C SER A 25 2.68 -2.16 9.25
N GLU A 26 2.46 -3.07 10.20
CA GLU A 26 1.16 -3.30 10.84
C GLU A 26 -0.02 -3.48 9.86
N PRO A 27 0.10 -4.27 8.78
CA PRO A 27 -1.01 -4.47 7.87
C PRO A 27 -2.12 -5.27 8.56
N TRP A 28 -3.37 -4.90 8.31
CA TRP A 28 -4.52 -5.69 8.71
C TRP A 28 -5.74 -5.40 7.84
N VAL A 29 -6.68 -6.35 7.82
CA VAL A 29 -7.97 -6.21 7.14
C VAL A 29 -9.08 -6.37 8.14
N ARG A 30 -10.15 -5.59 8.00
CA ARG A 30 -11.32 -5.74 8.86
C ARG A 30 -12.10 -7.01 8.51
N ALA A 31 -12.47 -7.80 9.51
CA ALA A 31 -13.39 -8.91 9.32
C ALA A 31 -14.75 -8.44 8.78
N THR A 32 -15.52 -9.36 8.21
CA THR A 32 -16.83 -9.09 7.63
C THR A 32 -17.89 -10.04 8.18
N VAL A 33 -19.15 -9.59 8.23
CA VAL A 33 -20.30 -10.48 8.39
C VAL A 33 -20.68 -11.13 7.05
N PRO A 34 -21.42 -12.25 7.01
CA PRO A 34 -21.67 -13.01 5.78
C PRO A 34 -22.29 -12.21 4.61
N GLN A 35 -23.11 -11.19 4.91
CA GLN A 35 -23.78 -10.36 3.91
C GLN A 35 -22.92 -9.18 3.40
N GLN A 36 -21.83 -8.84 4.09
CA GLN A 36 -20.96 -7.75 3.68
C GLN A 36 -20.13 -8.13 2.44
N LYS A 37 -20.16 -7.26 1.43
CA LYS A 37 -19.44 -7.44 0.15
C LYS A 37 -18.23 -6.54 -0.02
N ALA A 38 -17.90 -5.75 1.00
CA ALA A 38 -16.72 -4.91 1.00
C ALA A 38 -16.05 -4.90 2.37
N SER A 39 -14.73 -4.65 2.40
CA SER A 39 -13.97 -4.44 3.63
C SER A 39 -12.81 -3.47 3.43
N GLY A 40 -12.35 -2.86 4.52
CA GLY A 40 -11.17 -1.99 4.53
C GLY A 40 -9.90 -2.74 4.92
N ALA A 41 -8.81 -2.43 4.23
CA ALA A 41 -7.45 -2.80 4.54
C ALA A 41 -6.65 -1.57 4.99
N PHE A 42 -5.87 -1.75 6.05
CA PHE A 42 -5.19 -0.71 6.79
C PHE A 42 -3.74 -1.12 7.02
N MET A 43 -2.83 -0.15 7.06
CA MET A 43 -1.39 -0.37 7.22
C MET A 43 -0.66 0.97 7.39
N GLN A 44 0.62 0.91 7.72
CA GLN A 44 1.54 2.04 7.64
C GLN A 44 2.45 1.84 6.41
N LEU A 45 2.59 2.87 5.58
CA LEU A 45 3.46 2.88 4.42
C LEU A 45 4.59 3.89 4.64
N ARG A 46 5.83 3.50 4.38
CA ARG A 46 6.97 4.41 4.41
C ARG A 46 7.87 4.14 3.22
N SER A 47 8.27 5.18 2.51
CA SER A 47 9.20 5.06 1.38
C SER A 47 10.46 5.86 1.68
N ALA A 48 11.64 5.33 1.36
CA ALA A 48 12.90 6.07 1.52
C ALA A 48 12.95 7.33 0.63
N ASP A 49 12.43 7.22 -0.59
CA ASP A 49 12.31 8.31 -1.57
C ASP A 49 10.85 8.74 -1.76
N ALA A 50 10.64 9.95 -2.30
CA ALA A 50 9.32 10.40 -2.72
C ALA A 50 8.71 9.42 -3.73
N ALA A 51 7.52 8.92 -3.41
CA ALA A 51 6.80 7.93 -4.17
C ALA A 51 5.28 8.17 -4.06
N ARG A 52 4.49 7.37 -4.76
CA ARG A 52 3.03 7.42 -4.72
C ARG A 52 2.47 6.00 -4.80
N LEU A 53 1.61 5.62 -3.87
CA LEU A 53 0.78 4.43 -4.05
C LEU A 53 -0.29 4.76 -5.09
N VAL A 54 -0.26 4.08 -6.25
CA VAL A 54 -1.16 4.40 -7.38
C VAL A 54 -2.24 3.35 -7.58
N SER A 55 -2.04 2.12 -7.12
CA SER A 55 -3.08 1.10 -7.14
C SER A 55 -2.83 0.01 -6.11
N ALA A 56 -3.86 -0.78 -5.83
CA ALA A 56 -3.76 -2.02 -5.09
C ALA A 56 -4.58 -3.11 -5.79
N SER A 57 -4.28 -4.38 -5.50
CA SER A 57 -5.05 -5.52 -6.01
C SER A 57 -5.06 -6.68 -5.02
N SER A 58 -6.09 -7.51 -5.09
CA SER A 58 -6.20 -8.72 -4.28
C SER A 58 -7.07 -9.77 -4.97
N PRO A 59 -6.72 -11.07 -4.89
CA PRO A 59 -7.56 -12.13 -5.44
C PRO A 59 -8.87 -12.37 -4.65
N VAL A 60 -9.03 -11.77 -3.47
CA VAL A 60 -10.22 -11.98 -2.63
C VAL A 60 -11.38 -11.05 -2.97
N ALA A 61 -11.16 -10.07 -3.84
CA ALA A 61 -12.12 -9.02 -4.21
C ALA A 61 -12.18 -8.84 -5.74
N LYS A 62 -13.30 -8.30 -6.24
CA LYS A 62 -13.48 -7.99 -7.67
C LYS A 62 -12.73 -6.72 -8.07
N SER A 63 -12.74 -5.71 -7.19
CA SER A 63 -11.98 -4.48 -7.35
C SER A 63 -11.34 -4.10 -6.02
N VAL A 64 -10.24 -3.35 -6.12
CA VAL A 64 -9.53 -2.79 -4.98
C VAL A 64 -9.29 -1.32 -5.28
N GLU A 65 -9.79 -0.48 -4.39
CA GLU A 65 -9.87 0.97 -4.58
C GLU A 65 -9.11 1.67 -3.44
N ILE A 66 -8.57 2.84 -3.71
CA ILE A 66 -7.89 3.67 -2.70
C ILE A 66 -8.87 4.75 -2.28
N HIS A 67 -9.20 4.82 -1.00
CA HIS A 67 -10.21 5.74 -0.49
C HIS A 67 -9.62 6.66 0.57
N LYS A 68 -10.20 7.86 0.69
CA LYS A 68 -9.92 8.83 1.75
C LYS A 68 -11.24 9.25 2.39
N MET A 69 -11.22 9.45 3.71
CA MET A 69 -12.28 10.20 4.38
C MET A 69 -12.00 11.70 4.33
N GLU A 70 -12.99 12.47 3.90
CA GLU A 70 -12.90 13.93 3.76
C GLU A 70 -14.17 14.60 4.30
N MET A 71 -13.98 15.76 4.94
CA MET A 71 -15.09 16.62 5.34
C MET A 71 -15.66 17.33 4.12
N VAL A 72 -16.91 17.04 3.79
CA VAL A 72 -17.67 17.77 2.77
C VAL A 72 -18.79 18.52 3.48
N GLY A 73 -18.57 19.81 3.73
CA GLY A 73 -19.41 20.60 4.64
C GLY A 73 -19.26 20.11 6.07
N GLN A 74 -20.35 19.71 6.72
CA GLN A 74 -20.34 19.14 8.07
C GLN A 74 -20.39 17.60 8.09
N MET A 75 -20.27 16.94 6.93
CA MET A 75 -20.37 15.49 6.82
C MET A 75 -19.03 14.87 6.42
N MET A 76 -18.58 13.87 7.18
CA MET A 76 -17.49 12.99 6.77
C MET A 76 -17.97 12.07 5.64
N LYS A 77 -17.31 12.13 4.49
CA LYS A 77 -17.59 11.28 3.33
C LYS A 77 -16.36 10.48 2.94
N MET A 78 -16.59 9.23 2.55
CA MET A 78 -15.59 8.38 1.93
C MET A 78 -15.57 8.67 0.42
N ARG A 79 -14.39 8.87 -0.15
CA ARG A 79 -14.20 9.13 -1.58
C ARG A 79 -13.03 8.31 -2.10
N GLU A 80 -13.20 7.71 -3.27
CA GLU A 80 -12.11 7.12 -4.04
C GLU A 80 -11.12 8.19 -4.52
N VAL A 81 -9.84 7.87 -4.53
CA VAL A 81 -8.74 8.73 -4.99
C VAL A 81 -7.80 7.94 -5.88
N ASP A 82 -7.14 8.63 -6.83
CA ASP A 82 -6.21 8.01 -7.78
C ASP A 82 -4.89 7.53 -7.15
N GLY A 83 -4.67 7.79 -5.85
CA GLY A 83 -3.49 7.37 -5.15
C GLY A 83 -3.21 8.13 -3.86
N ILE A 84 -2.12 7.73 -3.19
CA ILE A 84 -1.63 8.32 -1.94
C ILE A 84 -0.18 8.70 -2.14
N ASP A 85 0.14 9.98 -1.94
CA ASP A 85 1.53 10.43 -1.94
C ASP A 85 2.26 9.89 -0.72
N LEU A 86 3.48 9.41 -0.93
CA LEU A 86 4.38 8.89 0.09
C LEU A 86 5.62 9.82 0.13
N PRO A 87 5.62 10.84 1.01
CA PRO A 87 6.77 11.71 1.16
C PRO A 87 8.02 10.92 1.59
N ALA A 88 9.19 11.36 1.12
CA ALA A 88 10.44 10.68 1.39
C ALA A 88 10.72 10.61 2.89
N GLY A 89 10.94 9.40 3.40
CA GLY A 89 11.27 9.14 4.79
C GLY A 89 10.10 9.25 5.77
N GLU A 90 8.90 9.65 5.33
CA GLU A 90 7.72 9.81 6.17
C GLU A 90 6.83 8.56 6.18
N THR A 91 6.20 8.31 7.32
CA THR A 91 5.19 7.27 7.46
C THR A 91 3.82 7.83 7.16
N VAL A 92 3.14 7.25 6.16
CA VAL A 92 1.75 7.52 5.83
C VAL A 92 0.86 6.44 6.41
N ASN A 93 -0.07 6.83 7.27
CA ASN A 93 -1.00 5.92 7.94
C ASN A 93 -2.27 5.73 7.11
N LEU A 94 -2.52 4.49 6.68
CA LEU A 94 -3.80 4.06 6.15
C LEU A 94 -4.62 3.51 7.32
N ALA A 95 -5.49 4.35 7.89
CA ALA A 95 -6.26 4.08 9.09
C ALA A 95 -7.72 4.49 8.92
N SER A 96 -8.59 3.91 9.77
CA SER A 96 -9.99 4.32 9.87
C SER A 96 -10.07 5.82 10.17
N GLY A 97 -10.89 6.56 9.41
CA GLY A 97 -10.97 8.03 9.51
C GLY A 97 -10.05 8.79 8.56
N GLY A 98 -9.15 8.11 7.83
CA GLY A 98 -8.22 8.72 6.87
C GLY A 98 -8.16 7.95 5.55
N TYR A 99 -6.96 7.76 5.01
CA TYR A 99 -6.75 6.89 3.86
C TYR A 99 -6.93 5.42 4.22
N HIS A 100 -7.44 4.62 3.28
CA HIS A 100 -7.54 3.17 3.41
C HIS A 100 -7.72 2.51 2.05
N ILE A 101 -7.44 1.21 1.97
CA ILE A 101 -7.69 0.42 0.77
C ILE A 101 -9.04 -0.27 0.92
N MET A 102 -9.95 -0.06 -0.01
CA MET A 102 -11.25 -0.73 -0.05
C MET A 102 -11.20 -1.97 -0.95
N LEU A 103 -11.54 -3.12 -0.37
CA LEU A 103 -11.75 -4.37 -1.07
C LEU A 103 -13.23 -4.46 -1.43
N VAL A 104 -13.59 -4.41 -2.71
CA VAL A 104 -14.99 -4.34 -3.16
C VAL A 104 -15.36 -5.59 -3.94
N GLY A 105 -16.58 -6.08 -3.70
CA GLY A 105 -17.08 -7.30 -4.33
C GLY A 105 -16.36 -8.54 -3.82
N LEU A 106 -16.28 -8.71 -2.50
CA LEU A 106 -15.62 -9.85 -1.86
C LEU A 106 -16.19 -11.19 -2.36
N ASN A 107 -15.27 -12.08 -2.76
CA ASN A 107 -15.59 -13.42 -3.28
C ASN A 107 -16.04 -14.38 -2.16
N LYS A 108 -15.63 -14.10 -0.93
CA LYS A 108 -16.02 -14.83 0.29
C LYS A 108 -16.06 -13.88 1.49
N GLN A 109 -16.67 -14.33 2.58
CA GLN A 109 -16.54 -13.67 3.87
C GLN A 109 -15.07 -13.69 4.33
N LEU A 110 -14.58 -12.56 4.83
CA LEU A 110 -13.29 -12.45 5.52
C LEU A 110 -13.50 -12.69 7.02
N LYS A 111 -12.90 -13.76 7.55
CA LYS A 111 -13.01 -14.16 8.96
C LYS A 111 -11.74 -13.83 9.73
N GLU A 112 -11.88 -13.51 11.01
CA GLU A 112 -10.73 -13.28 11.89
C GLU A 112 -9.75 -14.47 11.85
N GLY A 113 -8.45 -14.15 11.86
CA GLY A 113 -7.39 -15.16 11.80
C GLY A 113 -7.04 -15.61 10.38
N GLU A 114 -7.85 -15.27 9.37
CA GLU A 114 -7.46 -15.43 7.98
C GLU A 114 -6.42 -14.39 7.56
N ASN A 115 -5.82 -14.62 6.39
CA ASN A 115 -4.84 -13.72 5.78
C ASN A 115 -5.33 -13.30 4.39
N VAL A 116 -5.19 -12.01 4.09
CA VAL A 116 -5.55 -11.42 2.79
C VAL A 116 -4.28 -10.98 2.07
N PRO A 117 -3.93 -11.60 0.92
CA PRO A 117 -2.85 -11.13 0.09
C PRO A 117 -3.24 -9.85 -0.64
N LEU A 118 -2.40 -8.83 -0.56
CA LEU A 118 -2.51 -7.56 -1.25
C LEU A 118 -1.25 -7.34 -2.08
N SER A 119 -1.41 -6.75 -3.26
CA SER A 119 -0.29 -6.23 -4.06
C SER A 119 -0.49 -4.73 -4.22
N LEU A 120 0.48 -3.96 -3.74
CA LEU A 120 0.48 -2.50 -3.77
C LEU A 120 1.41 -2.03 -4.88
N LEU A 121 0.89 -1.26 -5.84
CA LEU A 121 1.70 -0.68 -6.90
C LEU A 121 2.12 0.72 -6.48
N VAL A 122 3.42 0.88 -6.27
CA VAL A 122 4.04 2.15 -5.89
C VAL A 122 4.80 2.69 -7.09
N GLU A 123 4.48 3.91 -7.49
CA GLU A 123 5.18 4.65 -8.53
C GLU A 123 6.19 5.61 -7.89
N ARG A 124 7.39 5.68 -8.47
CA ARG A 124 8.50 6.51 -8.03
C ARG A 124 8.86 7.54 -9.11
N LYS A 125 9.88 8.35 -8.82
CA LYS A 125 10.49 9.25 -9.82
C LYS A 125 10.75 8.52 -11.14
N GLN A 126 10.57 9.25 -12.24
CA GLN A 126 10.74 8.75 -13.61
C GLN A 126 9.79 7.60 -13.99
N GLY A 127 8.66 7.45 -13.30
CA GLY A 127 7.63 6.45 -13.63
C GLY A 127 8.04 5.01 -13.30
N LYS A 128 9.11 4.80 -12.51
CA LYS A 128 9.50 3.46 -12.07
C LYS A 128 8.44 2.91 -11.13
N ARG A 129 8.02 1.67 -11.37
CA ARG A 129 6.98 1.00 -10.58
C ARG A 129 7.54 -0.16 -9.78
N GLU A 130 7.09 -0.27 -8.55
CA GLU A 130 7.42 -1.32 -7.60
C GLU A 130 6.12 -1.97 -7.11
N THR A 131 6.05 -3.29 -7.16
CA THR A 131 4.94 -4.04 -6.58
C THR A 131 5.35 -4.56 -5.20
N VAL A 132 4.71 -4.06 -4.16
CA VAL A 132 4.92 -4.51 -2.77
C VAL A 132 3.83 -5.52 -2.41
N VAL A 133 4.24 -6.76 -2.13
CA VAL A 133 3.32 -7.83 -1.70
C VAL A 133 3.18 -7.79 -0.19
N VAL A 134 1.94 -7.75 0.28
CA VAL A 134 1.58 -7.67 1.70
C VAL A 134 0.64 -8.81 2.02
N ASN A 135 0.89 -9.52 3.12
CA ASN A 135 -0.04 -10.51 3.64
C ASN A 135 -0.69 -9.97 4.92
N ALA A 136 -1.90 -9.42 4.79
CA ALA A 136 -2.56 -8.69 5.87
C ALA A 136 -3.47 -9.63 6.69
N PRO A 137 -3.23 -9.84 7.99
CA PRO A 137 -4.12 -10.61 8.85
C PRO A 137 -5.50 -9.93 8.98
N VAL A 138 -6.56 -10.74 8.98
CA VAL A 138 -7.92 -10.29 9.24
C VAL A 138 -8.13 -10.18 10.74
N LYS A 139 -8.58 -9.00 11.20
CA LYS A 139 -8.86 -8.70 12.61
C LYS A 139 -10.35 -8.57 12.85
N ALA A 140 -10.78 -8.90 14.08
CA ALA A 140 -12.18 -8.82 14.51
C ALA A 140 -12.83 -7.46 14.21
N LEU A 141 -14.16 -7.43 14.09
CA LEU A 141 -14.93 -6.18 13.92
C LEU A 141 -14.75 -5.19 15.09
N THR A 142 -14.42 -5.71 16.28
CA THR A 142 -14.14 -4.98 17.52
C THR A 142 -12.70 -4.50 17.63
N TYR A 143 -11.82 -4.89 16.70
CA TYR A 143 -10.43 -4.48 16.72
C TYR A 143 -10.33 -2.98 16.43
N ALA A 144 -9.73 -2.26 17.36
CA ALA A 144 -9.25 -0.90 17.17
C ALA A 144 -7.72 -0.97 17.07
N ALA A 145 -7.17 -0.58 15.92
CA ALA A 145 -5.73 -0.43 15.81
C ALA A 145 -5.26 0.62 16.84
N PRO A 146 -4.11 0.40 17.50
CA PRO A 146 -3.48 1.44 18.29
C PRO A 146 -3.38 2.71 17.46
N LYS A 147 -3.71 3.86 18.06
CA LYS A 147 -3.56 5.14 17.38
C LYS A 147 -2.06 5.29 17.08
N ALA A 148 -1.67 5.21 15.81
CA ALA A 148 -0.29 5.44 15.41
C ALA A 148 0.16 6.78 16.00
N ALA A 149 1.29 6.78 16.71
CA ALA A 149 1.80 7.97 17.38
C ALA A 149 1.86 9.12 16.37
N GLY A 150 1.02 10.13 16.59
CA GLY A 150 0.73 11.14 15.59
C GLY A 150 1.94 12.01 15.28
N VAL A 151 2.24 12.18 13.99
CA VAL A 151 2.75 13.47 13.51
C VAL A 151 1.55 14.42 13.61
N GLY A 152 1.65 15.38 14.54
CA GLY A 152 0.58 16.28 14.89
C GLY A 152 0.00 17.00 13.66
N HIS A 153 -1.26 16.73 13.36
CA HIS A 153 -2.06 17.66 12.57
C HIS A 153 -2.56 18.72 13.54
N ALA A 154 -1.78 19.80 13.67
CA ALA A 154 -2.24 21.03 14.27
C ALA A 154 -3.39 21.58 13.40
N HIS A 155 -4.62 21.42 13.87
CA HIS A 155 -5.73 22.20 13.39
C HIS A 155 -5.68 23.56 14.11
N HIS A 156 -5.41 24.62 13.35
CA HIS A 156 -5.78 25.99 13.69
C HIS A 156 -7.17 26.27 13.11
#